data_AF-A0A6A4ZNW5-F1
#
_entry.id   AF-A0A6A4ZNW5-F1
#
_cell.length_a   1.000
_cell.length_b   1.000
_cell.length_c   1.000
_cell.angle_alpha   90.00
_cell.angle_beta   90.00
_cell.angle_gamma   90.00
#
_symmetry.space_group_name_H-M   'P 1'
#
loop_
_entity.id
_entity.type
_entity.pdbx_description
1 polymer ?
#
loop_
_entity_poly.entity_id
_entity_poly.type
_entity_poly.pdbx_seq_one_letter_code
_entity_poly.pdbx_strand_id
1 'polypeptide(L)'
;MRRGAMAHVRLEVPDGFEVLDDPVKAFSWTGDITSVKYHVQCTSSAPPGQVLFQATIVVGAKVMTLKSYVFVSPTAMALESEMAELSCELEMLPETFEEIPYHDLDFKELVGRGNFGDAYRAEYNGKDVVVKTIRAQHFGDTNDEIVREFRHEAAVLNMFGHHPNIVPFVGASTDLTQPLALVTEYVPDGSLESKLGGPTQLLSLGQKESILSGAAAGVLNIHEGGFVHRDIAARNCLVHRGGVKICDFGMCRRVHGSFGGSYLEEGGVGPLKYMAPESLVPPHSFSYGSDVYSFGVLMWETFSEARPFSDLSGVAAAARVLEGG
;
A
#
# COMPACT_ATOMS: atom_id res chain seq x y z
N MET A 1 0.96 -18.77 11.16
CA MET A 1 1.38 -17.38 11.45
C MET A 1 2.16 -17.38 12.76
N ARG A 2 2.95 -16.35 13.06
CA ARG A 2 3.66 -16.21 14.35
C ARG A 2 2.74 -15.51 15.35
N ARG A 3 2.64 -15.99 16.59
CA ARG A 3 1.95 -15.25 17.67
C ARG A 3 2.56 -13.85 17.81
N GLY A 4 1.70 -12.84 17.87
CA GLY A 4 2.06 -11.43 17.91
C GLY A 4 1.98 -10.72 16.55
N ALA A 5 1.75 -11.43 15.44
CA ALA A 5 1.60 -10.81 14.12
C ALA A 5 0.39 -9.88 14.09
N MET A 6 0.49 -8.73 13.43
CA MET A 6 -0.60 -7.76 13.35
C MET A 6 -1.59 -8.17 12.26
N ALA A 7 -2.83 -8.41 12.67
CA ALA A 7 -3.92 -8.72 11.76
C ALA A 7 -4.80 -7.50 11.56
N HIS A 8 -5.18 -7.27 10.31
CA HIS A 8 -6.14 -6.24 9.92
C HIS A 8 -7.35 -6.92 9.31
N VAL A 9 -8.53 -6.63 9.82
CA VAL A 9 -9.80 -7.09 9.24
C VAL A 9 -10.52 -5.86 8.75
N ARG A 10 -10.93 -5.86 7.48
CA ARG A 10 -11.77 -4.83 6.88
C ARG A 10 -13.12 -5.43 6.55
N LEU A 11 -14.21 -4.80 6.98
CA LEU A 11 -15.56 -5.17 6.60
C LEU A 11 -16.06 -4.26 5.48
N GLU A 12 -16.46 -4.86 4.37
CA GLU A 12 -17.19 -4.24 3.28
C GLU A 12 -18.64 -4.70 3.34
N VAL A 13 -19.55 -3.72 3.40
CA VAL A 13 -20.99 -3.94 3.52
C VAL A 13 -21.68 -3.61 2.19
N PRO A 14 -22.76 -4.33 1.84
CA PRO A 14 -23.48 -4.09 0.59
C PRO A 14 -24.29 -2.79 0.65
N ASP A 15 -24.77 -2.35 -0.52
CA ASP A 15 -25.59 -1.15 -0.62
C ASP A 15 -26.79 -1.18 0.34
N GLY A 16 -27.04 -0.06 0.99
CA GLY A 16 -28.08 0.07 2.00
C GLY A 16 -27.68 -0.44 3.39
N PHE A 17 -26.41 -0.76 3.62
CA PHE A 17 -25.84 -0.99 4.93
C PHE A 17 -24.70 -0.03 5.23
N GLU A 18 -24.52 0.31 6.50
CA GLU A 18 -23.45 1.19 6.97
C GLU A 18 -22.75 0.59 8.18
N VAL A 19 -21.42 0.58 8.18
CA VAL A 19 -20.63 0.23 9.37
C VAL A 19 -20.58 1.45 10.28
N LEU A 20 -21.04 1.28 11.52
CA LEU A 20 -21.09 2.37 12.51
C LEU A 20 -19.76 2.58 13.25
N ASP A 21 -18.95 1.52 13.31
CA ASP A 21 -17.60 1.56 13.87
C ASP A 21 -16.55 1.90 12.78
N ASP A 22 -15.27 1.88 13.16
CA ASP A 22 -14.18 1.78 12.18
C ASP A 22 -14.38 0.53 11.30
N PRO A 23 -14.46 0.68 9.96
CA PRO A 23 -14.58 -0.44 9.03
C PRO A 23 -13.34 -1.32 8.99
N VAL A 24 -12.22 -0.87 9.58
CA VAL A 24 -10.97 -1.62 9.69
C VAL A 24 -10.63 -1.82 11.17
N LYS A 25 -10.45 -3.06 11.60
CA LYS A 25 -10.01 -3.40 12.97
C LYS A 25 -8.63 -4.07 12.94
N ALA A 26 -7.70 -3.51 13.71
CA ALA A 26 -6.34 -4.02 13.85
C ALA A 26 -6.12 -4.64 15.24
N PHE A 27 -5.42 -5.79 15.30
CA PHE A 27 -5.08 -6.44 16.57
C PHE A 27 -3.86 -7.36 16.42
N SER A 28 -3.13 -7.58 17.52
CA SER A 28 -2.07 -8.59 17.56
C SER A 28 -2.67 -9.99 17.68
N TRP A 29 -2.33 -10.88 16.74
CA TRP A 29 -2.79 -12.25 16.68
C TRP A 29 -2.15 -13.11 17.78
N THR A 30 -2.89 -13.44 18.85
CA THR A 30 -2.39 -14.19 20.02
C THR A 30 -2.58 -15.71 19.93
N GLY A 31 -3.16 -16.23 18.85
CA GLY A 31 -3.58 -17.63 18.71
C GLY A 31 -4.93 -17.71 18.00
N ASP A 32 -5.79 -18.65 18.38
CA ASP A 32 -7.11 -18.81 17.73
C ASP A 32 -7.97 -17.57 18.01
N ILE A 33 -8.24 -16.79 16.97
CA ILE A 33 -9.22 -15.70 17.00
C ILE A 33 -10.45 -16.20 16.28
N THR A 34 -11.54 -16.36 17.04
CA THR A 34 -12.77 -16.98 16.57
C THR A 34 -13.77 -15.96 16.00
N SER A 35 -13.64 -14.67 16.34
CA SER A 35 -14.53 -13.62 15.82
C SER A 35 -13.93 -12.22 15.93
N VAL A 36 -14.32 -11.34 15.00
CA VAL A 36 -14.14 -9.89 15.05
C VAL A 36 -15.52 -9.26 14.88
N LYS A 37 -15.95 -8.43 15.84
CA LYS A 37 -17.31 -7.87 15.86
C LYS A 37 -17.35 -6.51 15.19
N TYR A 38 -18.38 -6.25 14.40
CA TYR A 38 -18.69 -4.94 13.81
C TYR A 38 -20.13 -4.55 14.13
N HIS A 39 -20.39 -3.27 14.39
CA HIS A 39 -21.75 -2.74 14.44
C HIS A 39 -22.15 -2.26 13.04
N VAL A 40 -23.22 -2.84 12.50
CA VAL A 40 -23.73 -2.52 11.16
C VAL A 40 -25.19 -2.10 11.26
N GLN A 41 -25.52 -0.99 10.62
CA GLN A 41 -26.89 -0.49 10.51
C GLN A 41 -27.46 -0.81 9.13
N CYS A 42 -28.65 -1.39 9.11
CA CYS A 42 -29.48 -1.51 7.90
C CYS A 42 -30.22 -0.19 7.67
N THR A 43 -30.16 0.33 6.44
CA THR A 43 -30.85 1.56 6.04
C THR A 43 -32.12 1.25 5.25
N SER A 44 -32.97 2.25 5.02
CA SER A 44 -34.20 2.08 4.25
C SER A 44 -33.98 1.74 2.77
N SER A 45 -32.75 1.86 2.25
CA SER A 45 -32.42 1.52 0.87
C SER A 45 -31.84 0.11 0.71
N ALA A 46 -31.76 -0.68 1.78
CA ALA A 46 -31.28 -2.06 1.71
C ALA A 46 -32.18 -2.90 0.78
N PRO A 47 -31.61 -3.59 -0.22
CA PRO A 47 -32.39 -4.43 -1.11
C PRO A 47 -32.92 -5.65 -0.33
N PRO A 48 -34.20 -6.04 -0.51
CA PRO A 48 -34.70 -7.27 0.08
C PRO A 48 -34.07 -8.49 -0.62
N GLY A 49 -33.92 -9.58 0.13
CA GLY A 49 -33.32 -10.82 -0.36
C GLY A 49 -31.91 -11.08 0.17
N GLN A 50 -31.15 -11.90 -0.53
CA GLN A 50 -29.78 -12.27 -0.13
C GLN A 50 -28.80 -11.16 -0.50
N VAL A 51 -28.04 -10.68 0.49
CA VAL A 51 -26.98 -9.69 0.31
C VAL A 51 -25.64 -10.28 0.78
N LEU A 52 -24.55 -9.82 0.16
CA LEU A 52 -23.20 -10.30 0.46
C LEU A 52 -22.48 -9.30 1.36
N PHE A 53 -22.05 -9.79 2.52
CA PHE A 53 -21.06 -9.14 3.37
C PHE A 53 -19.69 -9.75 3.06
N GLN A 54 -18.67 -8.92 2.94
CA GLN A 54 -17.32 -9.36 2.64
C GLN A 54 -16.35 -8.81 3.68
N ALA A 55 -15.56 -9.68 4.31
CA ALA A 55 -14.48 -9.27 5.18
C ALA A 55 -13.12 -9.68 4.62
N THR A 56 -12.22 -8.72 4.42
CA THR A 56 -10.84 -8.97 4.01
C THR A 56 -9.95 -9.02 5.25
N ILE A 57 -9.21 -10.12 5.42
CA ILE A 57 -8.32 -10.35 6.54
C ILE A 57 -6.88 -10.37 6.00
N VAL A 58 -6.06 -9.44 6.46
CA VAL A 58 -4.66 -9.28 6.05
C VAL A 58 -3.76 -9.55 7.25
N VAL A 59 -2.81 -10.47 7.08
CA VAL A 59 -1.75 -10.72 8.06
C VAL A 59 -0.42 -10.93 7.32
N GLY A 60 0.44 -9.91 7.34
CA GLY A 60 1.65 -9.87 6.53
C GLY A 60 1.33 -9.99 5.04
N ALA A 61 1.90 -10.99 4.37
CA ALA A 61 1.64 -11.29 2.96
C ALA A 61 0.44 -12.24 2.72
N LYS A 62 -0.29 -12.64 3.77
CA LYS A 62 -1.45 -13.52 3.63
C LYS A 62 -2.72 -12.71 3.63
N VAL A 63 -3.55 -12.92 2.60
CA VAL A 63 -4.85 -12.30 2.47
C VAL A 63 -5.92 -13.36 2.35
N MET A 64 -6.93 -13.26 3.20
CA MET A 64 -8.12 -14.10 3.20
C MET A 64 -9.34 -13.22 2.99
N THR A 65 -10.34 -13.74 2.29
CA THR A 65 -11.66 -13.11 2.16
C THR A 65 -12.70 -14.03 2.75
N LEU A 66 -13.48 -13.50 3.69
CA LEU A 66 -14.65 -14.16 4.27
C LEU A 66 -15.90 -13.58 3.64
N LYS A 67 -16.64 -14.39 2.89
CA LYS A 67 -17.91 -14.02 2.27
C LYS A 67 -19.04 -14.59 3.12
N SER A 68 -19.92 -13.74 3.62
CA SER A 68 -21.09 -14.14 4.40
C SER A 68 -22.35 -13.61 3.73
N TYR A 69 -23.28 -14.52 3.44
CA TYR A 69 -24.54 -14.16 2.82
C TYR A 69 -25.64 -14.01 3.88
N VAL A 70 -26.26 -12.84 3.92
CA VAL A 70 -27.30 -12.50 4.89
C VAL A 70 -28.61 -12.27 4.15
N PHE A 71 -29.73 -12.75 4.72
CA PHE A 71 -31.05 -12.49 4.17
C PHE A 71 -31.69 -11.23 4.79
N VAL A 72 -32.11 -10.29 3.93
CA VAL A 72 -32.82 -9.06 4.29
C VAL A 72 -34.31 -9.25 4.03
N SER A 73 -35.10 -9.26 5.10
CA SER A 73 -36.55 -9.38 5.00
C SER A 73 -37.22 -8.02 4.72
N PRO A 74 -38.17 -7.94 3.79
CA PRO A 74 -38.95 -6.71 3.52
C PRO A 74 -39.97 -6.37 4.62
N THR A 75 -40.24 -7.27 5.57
CA THR A 75 -41.28 -7.09 6.58
C THR A 75 -40.67 -6.76 7.95
N ALA A 76 -40.94 -5.55 8.46
CA ALA A 76 -40.68 -5.17 9.85
C ALA A 76 -41.70 -5.84 10.80
N MET A 77 -41.79 -7.18 10.79
CA MET A 77 -42.50 -7.88 11.86
C MET A 77 -41.54 -8.03 13.03
N ALA A 78 -41.80 -7.24 14.06
CA ALA A 78 -41.18 -7.30 15.36
C ALA A 78 -41.28 -8.72 15.94
N LEU A 79 -40.19 -9.45 15.80
CA LEU A 79 -39.63 -10.37 16.77
C LEU A 79 -38.11 -10.16 16.65
N GLU A 80 -37.36 -10.52 17.67
CA GLU A 80 -35.89 -10.58 17.65
C GLU A 80 -35.43 -11.54 16.53
N SER A 81 -35.55 -11.12 15.27
CA SER A 81 -35.21 -11.94 14.12
C SER A 81 -33.70 -11.91 14.04
N GLU A 82 -33.09 -12.95 14.59
CA GLU A 82 -31.70 -13.29 14.36
C GLU A 82 -31.41 -13.11 12.87
N MET A 83 -30.36 -12.34 12.55
CA MET A 83 -29.82 -12.30 11.19
C MET A 83 -29.46 -13.74 10.84
N ALA A 84 -30.23 -14.36 9.95
CA ALA A 84 -29.94 -15.72 9.50
C ALA A 84 -28.79 -15.67 8.49
N GLU A 85 -27.59 -16.00 8.96
CA GLU A 85 -26.45 -16.29 8.09
C GLU A 85 -26.77 -17.53 7.26
N LEU A 86 -26.80 -17.37 5.93
CA LEU A 86 -27.17 -18.45 5.01
C LEU A 86 -25.98 -19.35 4.68
N SER A 87 -24.81 -18.75 4.49
CA SER A 87 -23.55 -19.45 4.25
C SER A 87 -22.36 -18.52 4.49
N CYS A 88 -21.24 -19.12 4.88
CA CYS A 88 -19.97 -18.45 5.14
C CYS A 88 -18.85 -19.20 4.41
N GLU A 89 -18.11 -18.51 3.56
CA GLU A 89 -17.03 -19.08 2.76
C GLU A 89 -15.73 -18.31 3.02
N LEU A 90 -14.69 -19.01 3.49
CA LEU A 90 -13.36 -18.44 3.68
C LEU A 90 -12.47 -18.86 2.51
N GLU A 91 -12.02 -17.89 1.75
CA GLU A 91 -11.16 -18.10 0.58
C GLU A 91 -9.79 -17.44 0.81
N MET A 92 -8.71 -18.16 0.49
CA MET A 92 -7.40 -17.53 0.32
C MET A 92 -7.38 -16.88 -1.06
N LEU A 93 -7.01 -15.59 -1.13
CA LEU A 93 -6.84 -14.96 -2.44
C LEU A 93 -5.67 -15.61 -3.19
N PRO A 94 -5.81 -15.88 -4.49
CA PRO A 94 -4.73 -16.43 -5.30
C PRO A 94 -3.55 -15.45 -5.38
N GLU A 95 -2.34 -15.98 -5.52
CA GLU A 95 -1.10 -15.17 -5.63
C GLU A 95 -0.96 -14.46 -7.00
N THR A 96 -1.97 -14.55 -7.86
CA THR A 96 -2.01 -13.95 -9.19
C THR A 96 -2.73 -12.60 -9.17
N PHE A 97 -2.37 -11.72 -10.10
CA PHE A 97 -3.04 -10.42 -10.28
C PHE A 97 -4.04 -10.45 -11.43
N GLU A 98 -4.92 -9.46 -11.48
CA GLU A 98 -5.82 -9.25 -12.62
C GLU A 98 -5.04 -8.75 -13.84
N GLU A 99 -5.13 -9.47 -14.95
CA GLU A 99 -4.57 -9.03 -16.24
C GLU A 99 -5.52 -8.03 -16.87
N ILE A 100 -5.05 -6.80 -17.07
CA ILE A 100 -5.83 -5.69 -17.60
C ILE A 100 -5.36 -5.42 -19.04
N PRO A 101 -6.23 -5.54 -20.05
CA PRO A 101 -5.88 -5.15 -21.40
C PRO A 101 -5.51 -3.67 -21.47
N TYR A 102 -4.33 -3.34 -22.02
CA TYR A 102 -3.83 -1.97 -22.05
C TYR A 102 -4.80 -0.97 -22.69
N HIS A 103 -5.60 -1.42 -23.68
CA HIS A 103 -6.57 -0.59 -24.38
C HIS A 103 -7.84 -0.28 -23.57
N ASP A 104 -8.07 -0.97 -22.45
CA ASP A 104 -9.17 -0.67 -21.52
C ASP A 104 -8.81 0.47 -20.55
N LEU A 105 -7.56 0.95 -20.57
CA LEU A 105 -7.10 2.06 -19.76
C LEU A 105 -7.32 3.39 -20.49
N ASP A 106 -8.28 4.19 -20.02
CA ASP A 106 -8.54 5.53 -20.58
C ASP A 106 -7.62 6.57 -19.91
N PHE A 107 -6.49 6.86 -20.56
CA PHE A 107 -5.45 7.73 -20.01
C PHE A 107 -5.88 9.20 -19.92
N LYS A 108 -5.60 9.82 -18.77
CA LYS A 108 -5.86 11.22 -18.46
C LYS A 108 -4.53 11.98 -18.29
N GLU A 109 -4.36 12.72 -17.19
CA GLU A 109 -3.16 13.52 -16.91
C GLU A 109 -1.96 12.71 -16.38
N LEU A 110 -0.76 13.21 -16.62
CA LEU A 110 0.46 12.72 -15.97
C LEU A 110 0.45 13.14 -14.49
N VAL A 111 0.58 12.17 -13.58
CA VAL A 111 0.58 12.41 -12.12
C VAL A 111 1.96 12.30 -11.49
N GLY A 112 2.91 11.64 -12.15
CA GLY A 112 4.28 11.52 -11.65
C GLY A 112 5.26 11.09 -12.73
N ARG A 113 6.49 11.62 -12.64
CA ARG A 113 7.64 11.14 -13.42
C ARG A 113 8.57 10.40 -12.48
N GLY A 114 8.77 9.11 -12.69
CA GLY A 114 9.71 8.29 -11.93
C GLY A 114 10.94 7.93 -12.77
N ASN A 115 12.01 7.51 -12.09
CA ASN A 115 13.22 7.01 -12.75
C ASN A 115 12.97 5.75 -13.60
N PHE A 116 11.97 4.96 -13.22
CA PHE A 116 11.63 3.68 -13.85
C PHE A 116 10.49 3.77 -14.86
N GLY A 117 9.84 4.94 -14.98
CA GLY A 117 8.56 5.02 -15.65
C GLY A 117 7.74 6.25 -15.30
N ASP A 118 6.76 6.55 -16.15
CA ASP A 118 5.78 7.60 -15.90
C ASP A 118 4.53 7.00 -15.26
N ALA A 119 3.94 7.75 -14.33
CA ALA A 119 2.64 7.46 -13.73
C ALA A 119 1.59 8.41 -14.30
N TYR A 120 0.55 7.84 -14.88
CA TYR A 120 -0.60 8.57 -15.44
C TYR A 120 -1.84 8.26 -14.60
N ARG A 121 -2.71 9.25 -14.41
CA ARG A 121 -4.10 8.96 -14.03
C ARG A 121 -4.80 8.38 -15.25
N ALA A 122 -5.67 7.40 -15.03
CA ALA A 122 -6.53 6.85 -16.05
C ALA A 122 -7.89 6.47 -15.44
N GLU A 123 -8.84 6.10 -16.29
CA GLU A 123 -10.07 5.44 -15.89
C GLU A 123 -10.06 3.96 -16.32
N TYR A 124 -10.53 3.09 -15.43
CA TYR A 124 -10.72 1.66 -15.70
C TYR A 124 -12.01 1.20 -15.01
N ASN A 125 -12.92 0.58 -15.76
CA ASN A 125 -14.23 0.13 -15.26
C ASN A 125 -15.01 1.20 -14.46
N GLY A 126 -14.95 2.46 -14.92
CA GLY A 126 -15.62 3.60 -14.27
C GLY A 126 -14.99 4.08 -12.96
N LYS A 127 -13.77 3.61 -12.64
CA LYS A 127 -13.00 4.03 -11.46
C LYS A 127 -11.72 4.74 -11.89
N ASP A 128 -11.34 5.78 -11.14
CA ASP A 128 -10.04 6.43 -11.33
C ASP A 128 -8.90 5.53 -10.82
N VAL A 129 -7.88 5.36 -11.63
CA VAL A 129 -6.69 4.55 -11.36
C VAL A 129 -5.41 5.32 -11.67
N VAL A 130 -4.28 4.84 -11.16
CA VAL A 130 -2.93 5.26 -11.54
C VAL A 130 -2.28 4.12 -12.32
N VAL A 131 -1.81 4.45 -13.52
CA VAL A 131 -1.10 3.56 -14.43
C VAL A 131 0.38 3.94 -14.43
N LYS A 132 1.21 3.14 -13.77
CA LYS A 132 2.68 3.27 -13.80
C LYS A 132 3.22 2.44 -14.96
N THR A 133 3.67 3.13 -16.00
CA THR A 133 4.25 2.50 -17.20
C THR A 133 5.74 2.28 -17.01
N ILE A 134 6.26 1.09 -17.27
CA ILE A 134 7.71 0.82 -17.19
C ILE A 134 8.31 0.97 -18.59
N ARG A 135 9.25 1.90 -18.74
CA ARG A 135 9.93 2.13 -20.02
C ARG A 135 11.03 1.09 -20.22
N ALA A 136 10.92 0.27 -21.26
CA ALA A 136 11.92 -0.75 -21.60
C ALA A 136 13.31 -0.20 -21.96
N GLN A 137 13.51 1.13 -22.00
CA GLN A 137 14.75 1.77 -22.44
C GLN A 137 15.67 2.22 -21.28
N HIS A 138 15.28 2.02 -20.01
CA HIS A 138 16.03 2.53 -18.83
C HIS A 138 16.65 1.44 -17.94
N PHE A 139 16.54 0.17 -18.31
CA PHE A 139 17.22 -0.95 -17.65
C PHE A 139 18.14 -1.64 -18.67
N GLY A 140 19.19 -2.30 -18.19
CA GLY A 140 20.27 -2.89 -18.98
C GLY A 140 19.85 -3.85 -20.10
N ASP A 141 20.87 -4.32 -20.82
CA ASP A 141 20.89 -4.83 -22.21
C ASP A 141 19.93 -5.97 -22.65
N THR A 142 18.88 -6.35 -21.91
CA THR A 142 17.87 -7.33 -22.41
C THR A 142 16.45 -7.07 -21.87
N ASN A 143 15.44 -7.25 -22.72
CA ASN A 143 14.00 -7.16 -22.35
C ASN A 143 13.61 -8.04 -21.13
N ASP A 144 14.37 -9.09 -20.85
CA ASP A 144 14.07 -10.06 -19.80
C ASP A 144 14.23 -9.50 -18.38
N GLU A 145 15.19 -8.59 -18.15
CA GLU A 145 15.41 -7.98 -16.83
C GLU A 145 14.28 -7.03 -16.45
N ILE A 146 13.79 -6.25 -17.42
CA ILE A 146 12.64 -5.35 -17.26
C ILE A 146 11.39 -6.12 -16.91
N VAL A 147 11.11 -7.22 -17.64
CA VAL A 147 9.97 -8.09 -17.38
C VAL A 147 10.07 -8.72 -15.99
N ARG A 148 11.29 -9.11 -15.55
CA ARG A 148 11.52 -9.66 -14.21
C ARG A 148 11.22 -8.63 -13.12
N GLU A 149 11.75 -7.43 -13.23
CA GLU A 149 11.53 -6.34 -12.28
C GLU A 149 10.06 -5.91 -12.21
N PHE A 150 9.41 -5.81 -13.37
CA PHE A 150 7.97 -5.57 -13.47
C PHE A 150 7.16 -6.65 -12.72
N ARG A 151 7.41 -7.93 -13.05
CA ARG A 151 6.68 -9.05 -12.43
C ARG A 151 6.91 -9.11 -10.92
N HIS A 152 8.11 -8.75 -10.48
CA HIS A 152 8.43 -8.64 -9.07
C HIS A 152 7.62 -7.54 -8.38
N GLU A 153 7.57 -6.32 -8.94
CA GLU A 153 6.76 -5.23 -8.38
C GLU A 153 5.26 -5.57 -8.38
N ALA A 154 4.75 -6.16 -9.46
CA ALA A 154 3.36 -6.65 -9.53
C ALA A 154 3.05 -7.68 -8.44
N ALA A 155 3.95 -8.64 -8.20
CA ALA A 155 3.78 -9.65 -7.17
C ALA A 155 3.79 -9.04 -5.76
N VAL A 156 4.67 -8.08 -5.49
CA VAL A 156 4.73 -7.37 -4.21
C VAL A 156 3.47 -6.55 -3.96
N LEU A 157 3.00 -5.81 -4.97
CA LEU A 157 1.75 -5.06 -4.90
C LEU A 157 0.56 -5.98 -4.68
N ASN A 158 0.51 -7.15 -5.33
CA ASN A 158 -0.53 -8.14 -5.10
C ASN A 158 -0.52 -8.68 -3.67
N MET A 159 0.66 -8.94 -3.10
CA MET A 159 0.78 -9.44 -1.72
C MET A 159 0.30 -8.43 -0.67
N PHE A 160 0.55 -7.14 -0.88
CA PHE A 160 0.41 -6.13 0.17
C PHE A 160 -0.70 -5.10 -0.08
N GLY A 161 -1.20 -4.97 -1.32
CA GLY A 161 -2.19 -3.98 -1.73
C GLY A 161 -3.53 -4.09 -1.02
N HIS A 162 -3.82 -5.23 -0.37
CA HIS A 162 -5.03 -5.42 0.42
C HIS A 162 -4.97 -4.77 1.81
N HIS A 163 -3.79 -4.34 2.27
CA HIS A 163 -3.63 -3.68 3.55
C HIS A 163 -4.23 -2.26 3.51
N PRO A 164 -4.98 -1.81 4.54
CA PRO A 164 -5.65 -0.51 4.56
C PRO A 164 -4.71 0.68 4.31
N ASN A 165 -3.48 0.59 4.81
CA ASN A 165 -2.43 1.60 4.66
C ASN A 165 -1.44 1.37 3.52
N ILE A 166 -1.79 0.53 2.56
CA ILE A 166 -1.04 0.35 1.31
C ILE A 166 -1.97 0.71 0.16
N VAL A 167 -1.41 1.24 -0.93
CA VAL A 167 -2.19 1.58 -2.12
C VAL A 167 -2.80 0.29 -2.70
N PRO A 168 -4.13 0.24 -2.91
CA PRO A 168 -4.76 -0.94 -3.48
C PRO A 168 -4.25 -1.23 -4.88
N PHE A 169 -3.85 -2.48 -5.09
CA PHE A 169 -3.46 -2.98 -6.38
C PHE A 169 -4.69 -3.43 -7.16
N VAL A 170 -4.84 -2.92 -8.38
CA VAL A 170 -5.97 -3.25 -9.26
C VAL A 170 -5.57 -4.37 -10.20
N GLY A 171 -4.38 -4.29 -10.80
CA GLY A 171 -3.90 -5.31 -11.72
C GLY A 171 -2.71 -4.83 -12.55
N ALA A 172 -2.41 -5.55 -13.62
CA ALA A 172 -1.27 -5.28 -14.47
C ALA A 172 -1.58 -5.58 -15.94
N SER A 173 -0.94 -4.83 -16.84
CA SER A 173 -0.90 -5.12 -18.28
C SER A 173 0.46 -5.71 -18.62
N THR A 174 0.47 -6.95 -19.11
CA THR A 174 1.70 -7.72 -19.38
C THR A 174 1.89 -8.10 -20.84
N ASP A 175 1.00 -7.67 -21.72
CA ASP A 175 1.18 -7.79 -23.18
C ASP A 175 2.43 -7.05 -23.64
N LEU A 176 3.43 -7.80 -24.11
CA LEU A 176 4.70 -7.27 -24.59
C LEU A 176 4.59 -6.48 -25.90
N THR A 177 3.45 -6.51 -26.58
CA THR A 177 3.16 -5.64 -27.73
C THR A 177 2.78 -4.22 -27.31
N GLN A 178 2.50 -4.01 -26.03
CA GLN A 178 2.16 -2.73 -25.41
C GLN A 178 3.18 -2.39 -24.29
N PRO A 179 3.20 -1.15 -23.78
CA PRO A 179 3.96 -0.83 -22.58
C PRO A 179 3.48 -1.65 -21.38
N LEU A 180 4.41 -2.27 -20.66
CA LEU A 180 4.10 -2.91 -19.38
C LEU A 180 3.59 -1.86 -18.39
N ALA A 181 2.50 -2.18 -17.70
CA ALA A 181 1.85 -1.23 -16.78
C ALA A 181 1.36 -1.87 -15.49
N LEU A 182 1.59 -1.19 -14.37
CA LEU A 182 1.01 -1.52 -13.06
C LEU A 182 -0.15 -0.56 -12.79
N VAL A 183 -1.28 -1.10 -12.37
CA VAL A 183 -2.52 -0.35 -12.14
C VAL A 183 -2.86 -0.39 -10.65
N THR A 184 -2.99 0.78 -10.05
CA THR A 184 -3.35 0.96 -8.63
C THR A 184 -4.51 1.93 -8.50
N GLU A 185 -5.23 1.92 -7.37
CA GLU A 185 -6.28 2.92 -7.13
C GLU A 185 -5.71 4.34 -7.08
N TYR A 186 -6.41 5.29 -7.70
CA TYR A 186 -6.05 6.70 -7.60
C TYR A 186 -6.42 7.28 -6.24
N VAL A 187 -5.45 7.92 -5.58
CA VAL A 187 -5.65 8.60 -4.29
C VAL A 187 -5.69 10.12 -4.51
N PRO A 188 -6.87 10.78 -4.42
CA PRO A 188 -7.03 12.15 -4.91
C PRO A 188 -6.23 13.22 -4.19
N ASP A 189 -5.97 13.07 -2.88
CA ASP A 189 -5.32 14.14 -2.12
C ASP A 189 -3.80 14.17 -2.29
N GLY A 190 -3.23 13.22 -3.05
CA GLY A 190 -1.81 13.19 -3.42
C GLY A 190 -0.88 12.75 -2.29
N SER A 191 0.42 12.94 -2.50
CA SER A 191 1.45 12.57 -1.53
C SER A 191 1.51 13.51 -0.34
N LEU A 192 1.99 13.00 0.79
CA LEU A 192 2.30 13.79 1.99
C LEU A 192 3.32 14.87 1.65
N GLU A 193 4.31 14.56 0.81
CA GLU A 193 5.29 15.56 0.32
C GLU A 193 4.60 16.78 -0.31
N SER A 194 3.54 16.59 -1.11
CA SER A 194 2.81 17.70 -1.74
C SER A 194 2.10 18.62 -0.74
N LYS A 195 1.93 18.16 0.51
CA LYS A 195 1.36 18.93 1.62
C LYS A 195 2.42 19.65 2.44
N LEU A 196 3.70 19.27 2.34
CA LEU A 196 4.78 19.87 3.12
C LEU A 196 5.14 21.25 2.53
N GLY A 197 5.14 22.30 3.36
CA GLY A 197 5.62 23.63 2.98
C GLY A 197 4.78 24.39 1.94
N GLY A 198 3.60 23.88 1.56
CA GLY A 198 2.67 24.57 0.67
C GLY A 198 1.87 25.68 1.37
N PRO A 199 1.22 26.59 0.62
CA PRO A 199 0.29 27.59 1.17
C PRO A 199 -1.01 26.97 1.72
N THR A 200 -1.19 25.66 1.53
CA THR A 200 -2.30 24.87 2.07
C THR A 200 -2.21 24.75 3.59
N GLN A 201 -3.36 24.54 4.23
CA GLN A 201 -3.51 24.37 5.68
C GLN A 201 -2.51 23.36 6.24
N LEU A 202 -1.70 23.79 7.21
CA LEU A 202 -0.75 22.94 7.95
C LEU A 202 -1.50 21.73 8.52
N LEU A 203 -0.84 20.57 8.52
CA LEU A 203 -1.41 19.36 9.10
C LEU A 203 -1.54 19.55 10.63
N SER A 204 -2.73 19.30 11.17
CA SER A 204 -2.90 19.30 12.63
C SER A 204 -2.09 18.17 13.27
N LEU A 205 -1.77 18.30 14.57
CA LEU A 205 -1.03 17.26 15.30
C LEU A 205 -1.71 15.88 15.18
N GLY A 206 -3.04 15.83 15.34
CA GLY A 206 -3.79 14.58 15.21
C GLY A 206 -3.74 13.99 13.80
N GLN A 207 -3.72 14.82 12.74
CA GLN A 207 -3.52 14.33 11.37
C GLN A 207 -2.12 13.75 11.18
N LYS A 208 -1.08 14.41 11.71
CA LYS A 208 0.30 13.92 11.67
C LYS A 208 0.43 12.56 12.38
N GLU A 209 -0.14 12.45 13.58
CA GLU A 209 -0.16 11.20 14.34
C GLU A 209 -0.91 10.09 13.61
N SER A 210 -2.08 10.38 13.03
CA SER A 210 -2.86 9.40 12.27
C SER A 210 -2.13 8.91 11.01
N ILE A 211 -1.52 9.83 10.25
CA ILE A 211 -0.71 9.51 9.07
C ILE A 211 0.48 8.64 9.47
N LEU A 212 1.25 9.02 10.48
CA LEU A 212 2.42 8.25 10.91
C LEU A 212 2.03 6.88 11.48
N SER A 213 0.92 6.79 12.22
CA SER A 213 0.40 5.53 12.74
C SER A 213 -0.01 4.59 11.61
N GLY A 214 -0.72 5.08 10.60
CA GLY A 214 -1.08 4.29 9.43
C GLY A 214 0.13 3.86 8.61
N ALA A 215 1.11 4.76 8.42
CA ALA A 215 2.35 4.42 7.73
C ALA A 215 3.13 3.33 8.48
N ALA A 216 3.22 3.42 9.81
CA ALA A 216 3.85 2.40 10.63
C ALA A 216 3.15 1.03 10.49
N ALA A 217 1.81 1.01 10.46
CA ALA A 217 1.04 -0.22 10.25
C ALA A 217 1.32 -0.84 8.86
N GLY A 218 1.35 -0.02 7.80
CA GLY A 218 1.71 -0.47 6.46
C GLY A 218 3.13 -1.03 6.37
N VAL A 219 4.12 -0.33 6.93
CA VAL A 219 5.52 -0.79 6.97
C VAL A 219 5.66 -2.09 7.78
N LEU A 220 4.97 -2.20 8.91
CA LEU A 220 4.96 -3.42 9.71
C LEU A 220 4.39 -4.60 8.91
N ASN A 221 3.30 -4.41 8.16
CA ASN A 221 2.74 -5.47 7.32
C ASN A 221 3.73 -5.96 6.25
N ILE A 222 4.48 -5.04 5.64
CA ILE A 222 5.56 -5.38 4.69
C ILE A 222 6.66 -6.21 5.38
N HIS A 223 7.08 -5.81 6.58
CA HIS A 223 8.10 -6.51 7.37
C HIS A 223 7.63 -7.90 7.82
N GLU A 224 6.35 -8.04 8.21
CA GLU A 224 5.74 -9.32 8.54
C GLU A 224 5.62 -10.26 7.33
N GLY A 225 5.50 -9.70 6.13
CA GLY A 225 5.63 -10.43 4.87
C GLY A 225 7.06 -10.88 4.54
N GLY A 226 8.06 -10.42 5.29
CA GLY A 226 9.46 -10.75 5.06
C GLY A 226 10.15 -9.84 4.04
N PHE A 227 9.65 -8.63 3.83
CA PHE A 227 10.15 -7.66 2.84
C PHE A 227 10.64 -6.38 3.51
N VAL A 228 11.54 -5.68 2.81
CA VAL A 228 11.96 -4.31 3.11
C VAL A 228 11.54 -3.41 1.96
N HIS A 229 11.00 -2.22 2.27
CA HIS A 229 10.52 -1.27 1.27
C HIS A 229 11.68 -0.53 0.59
N ARG A 230 12.72 -0.15 1.34
CA ARG A 230 13.93 0.58 0.88
C ARG A 230 13.71 2.00 0.35
N ASP A 231 12.48 2.50 0.34
CA ASP A 231 12.18 3.87 -0.10
C ASP A 231 11.02 4.52 0.67
N ILE A 232 11.08 4.44 2.01
CA ILE A 232 10.10 5.08 2.87
C ILE A 232 10.39 6.58 2.95
N ALA A 233 9.46 7.39 2.45
CA ALA A 233 9.55 8.86 2.43
C ALA A 233 8.17 9.49 2.26
N ALA A 234 8.03 10.78 2.58
CA ALA A 234 6.75 11.50 2.44
C ALA A 234 6.21 11.50 1.00
N ARG A 235 7.08 11.43 -0.01
CA ARG A 235 6.67 11.35 -1.42
C ARG A 235 5.96 10.04 -1.78
N ASN A 236 6.23 8.97 -1.02
CA ASN A 236 5.67 7.62 -1.20
C ASN A 236 4.55 7.32 -0.19
N CYS A 237 4.02 8.35 0.48
CA CYS A 237 2.90 8.27 1.41
C CYS A 237 1.74 9.09 0.85
N LEU A 238 0.73 8.45 0.27
CA LEU A 238 -0.47 9.11 -0.25
C LEU A 238 -1.45 9.38 0.90
N VAL A 239 -1.89 10.62 1.05
CA VAL A 239 -2.82 11.01 2.12
C VAL A 239 -4.24 10.91 1.58
N HIS A 240 -5.19 10.41 2.38
CA HIS A 240 -6.61 10.50 2.05
C HIS A 240 -7.49 10.44 3.28
N ARG A 241 -8.44 11.38 3.40
CA ARG A 241 -9.44 11.41 4.50
C ARG A 241 -8.84 11.25 5.90
N GLY A 242 -7.64 11.82 6.13
CA GLY A 242 -6.93 11.72 7.40
C GLY A 242 -6.09 10.45 7.59
N GLY A 243 -6.22 9.46 6.70
CA GLY A 243 -5.36 8.28 6.65
C GLY A 243 -4.22 8.41 5.64
N VAL A 244 -3.41 7.35 5.54
CA VAL A 244 -2.28 7.24 4.61
C VAL A 244 -2.28 5.90 3.88
N LYS A 245 -1.75 5.90 2.66
CA LYS A 245 -1.47 4.71 1.84
C LYS A 245 -0.04 4.77 1.32
N ILE A 246 0.76 3.78 1.66
CA ILE A 246 2.13 3.63 1.13
C ILE A 246 2.05 3.19 -0.33
N CYS A 247 2.86 3.80 -1.18
CA CYS A 247 2.98 3.48 -2.60
C CYS A 247 4.45 3.32 -3.02
N ASP A 248 4.65 2.96 -4.30
CA ASP A 248 5.96 2.76 -4.95
C ASP A 248 6.80 1.61 -4.38
N PHE A 249 6.54 0.41 -4.90
CA PHE A 249 7.17 -0.83 -4.42
C PHE A 249 8.32 -1.29 -5.32
N GLY A 250 8.77 -0.46 -6.26
CA GLY A 250 9.83 -0.83 -7.23
C GLY A 250 11.15 -1.22 -6.57
N MET A 251 11.47 -0.65 -5.40
CA MET A 251 12.66 -0.99 -4.61
C MET A 251 12.41 -2.07 -3.54
N CYS A 252 11.16 -2.50 -3.35
CA CYS A 252 10.80 -3.45 -2.30
C CYS A 252 11.39 -4.82 -2.61
N ARG A 253 12.01 -5.49 -1.63
CA ARG A 253 12.67 -6.80 -1.81
C ARG A 253 12.52 -7.67 -0.57
N ARG A 254 12.49 -9.00 -0.77
CA ARG A 254 12.55 -9.98 0.32
C ARG A 254 13.85 -9.84 1.09
N VAL A 255 13.79 -10.01 2.40
CA VAL A 255 14.97 -10.16 3.24
C VAL A 255 15.51 -11.58 3.05
N HIS A 256 16.56 -11.71 2.23
CA HIS A 256 17.38 -12.92 2.17
C HIS A 256 18.66 -12.67 2.97
N GLY A 257 19.16 -13.68 3.69
CA GLY A 257 20.35 -13.58 4.57
C GLY A 257 21.68 -13.22 3.89
N SER A 258 21.65 -12.88 2.59
CA SER A 258 22.79 -12.36 1.83
C SER A 258 22.57 -10.87 1.58
N PHE A 259 23.27 -10.06 2.36
CA PHE A 259 23.30 -8.61 2.29
C PHE A 259 24.05 -8.16 1.02
N GLY A 260 23.33 -7.71 0.01
CA GLY A 260 23.90 -7.09 -1.20
C GLY A 260 22.83 -6.29 -1.93
N GLY A 261 22.96 -4.97 -1.91
CA GLY A 261 22.03 -4.04 -2.54
C GLY A 261 22.34 -3.84 -4.02
N SER A 262 21.82 -4.70 -4.90
CA SER A 262 22.02 -4.62 -6.36
C SER A 262 21.77 -3.22 -6.95
N TYR A 263 20.87 -2.44 -6.36
CA TYR A 263 20.49 -1.11 -6.84
C TYR A 263 21.62 -0.07 -6.83
N LEU A 264 22.55 -0.16 -5.86
CA LEU A 264 23.69 0.76 -5.75
C LEU A 264 24.95 0.19 -6.42
N GLU A 265 25.06 -1.14 -6.56
CA GLU A 265 26.18 -1.81 -7.21
C GLU A 265 26.21 -1.56 -8.74
N GLU A 266 25.05 -1.30 -9.36
CA GLU A 266 24.92 -1.01 -10.80
C GLU A 266 24.98 0.49 -11.16
N GLY A 267 25.41 1.35 -10.23
CA GLY A 267 25.55 2.80 -10.49
C GLY A 267 24.24 3.60 -10.41
N GLY A 268 23.18 3.03 -9.82
CA GLY A 268 21.93 3.73 -9.54
C GLY A 268 22.08 4.79 -8.44
N VAL A 269 21.32 5.89 -8.53
CA VAL A 269 21.23 6.91 -7.47
C VAL A 269 20.06 6.56 -6.56
N GLY A 270 20.34 5.89 -5.44
CA GLY A 270 19.35 5.63 -4.40
C GLY A 270 18.85 6.91 -3.70
N PRO A 271 17.79 6.82 -2.88
CA PRO A 271 17.29 7.92 -2.06
C PRO A 271 18.27 8.27 -0.90
N LEU A 272 19.48 8.74 -1.22
CA LEU A 272 20.61 8.90 -0.29
C LEU A 272 20.27 9.68 0.99
N LYS A 273 19.38 10.67 0.90
CA LYS A 273 18.95 11.50 2.04
C LYS A 273 18.11 10.75 3.09
N TYR A 274 17.62 9.57 2.72
CA TYR A 274 16.73 8.73 3.53
C TYR A 274 17.43 7.46 4.02
N MET A 275 18.61 7.15 3.48
CA MET A 275 19.31 5.90 3.74
C MET A 275 19.98 5.88 5.12
N ALA A 276 19.90 4.71 5.75
CA ALA A 276 20.63 4.42 6.97
C ALA A 276 22.15 4.35 6.73
N PRO A 277 22.99 4.61 7.76
CA PRO A 277 24.45 4.54 7.62
C PRO A 277 24.95 3.23 7.02
N GLU A 278 24.38 2.09 7.41
CA GLU A 278 24.74 0.77 6.89
C GLU A 278 24.32 0.53 5.43
N SER A 279 23.35 1.31 4.92
CA SER A 279 22.93 1.27 3.52
C SER A 279 23.81 2.16 2.64
N LEU A 280 24.47 3.17 3.22
CA LEU A 280 25.34 4.11 2.51
C LEU A 280 26.76 3.56 2.26
N VAL A 281 27.20 2.56 3.05
CA VAL A 281 28.54 1.97 2.94
C VAL A 281 28.45 0.59 2.26
N PRO A 282 29.37 0.24 1.33
CA PRO A 282 29.46 -1.12 0.79
C PRO A 282 29.53 -2.16 1.92
N PRO A 283 28.75 -3.25 1.87
CA PRO A 283 28.04 -3.80 0.71
C PRO A 283 26.59 -3.28 0.50
N HIS A 284 26.25 -2.10 1.01
CA HIS A 284 24.91 -1.50 0.92
C HIS A 284 23.83 -2.39 1.52
N SER A 285 23.89 -2.53 2.85
CA SER A 285 22.99 -3.39 3.60
C SER A 285 21.59 -2.76 3.70
N PHE A 286 20.56 -3.55 3.39
CA PHE A 286 19.16 -3.18 3.59
C PHE A 286 18.49 -4.20 4.53
N SER A 287 17.79 -3.71 5.53
CA SER A 287 17.16 -4.52 6.57
C SER A 287 15.89 -3.86 7.09
N TYR A 288 15.15 -4.53 7.97
CA TYR A 288 14.04 -3.87 8.68
C TYR A 288 14.54 -2.63 9.45
N GLY A 289 15.77 -2.65 9.95
CA GLY A 289 16.40 -1.51 10.62
C GLY A 289 16.62 -0.30 9.70
N SER A 290 16.98 -0.53 8.43
CA SER A 290 17.16 0.57 7.46
C SER A 290 15.83 1.21 7.06
N ASP A 291 14.76 0.41 7.00
CA ASP A 291 13.39 0.93 6.84
C ASP A 291 12.95 1.74 8.08
N VAL A 292 13.28 1.29 9.30
CA VAL A 292 13.02 2.04 10.54
C VAL A 292 13.77 3.37 10.57
N TYR A 293 15.02 3.41 10.09
CA TYR A 293 15.76 4.66 9.93
C TYR A 293 15.07 5.61 8.96
N SER A 294 14.67 5.10 7.78
CA SER A 294 13.95 5.87 6.76
C SER A 294 12.60 6.38 7.29
N PHE A 295 11.92 5.58 8.11
CA PHE A 295 10.69 5.97 8.82
C PHE A 295 10.96 7.11 9.82
N GLY A 296 12.12 7.12 10.50
CA GLY A 296 12.55 8.25 11.32
C GLY A 296 12.71 9.54 10.51
N VAL A 297 13.23 9.45 9.28
CA VAL A 297 13.28 10.60 8.35
C VAL A 297 11.88 11.03 7.93
N LEU A 298 10.97 10.10 7.64
CA LEU A 298 9.54 10.41 7.35
C LEU A 298 8.86 11.12 8.53
N MET A 299 9.11 10.70 9.77
CA MET A 299 8.61 11.40 10.96
C MET A 299 9.15 12.84 10.98
N TRP A 300 10.45 13.02 10.74
CA TRP A 300 11.05 14.35 10.67
C TRP A 300 10.43 15.21 9.57
N GLU A 301 10.20 14.66 8.36
CA GLU A 301 9.52 15.35 7.25
C GLU A 301 8.11 15.80 7.67
N THR A 302 7.38 14.93 8.36
CA THR A 302 5.99 15.18 8.78
C THR A 302 5.88 16.27 9.84
N PHE A 303 6.78 16.26 10.82
CA PHE A 303 6.76 17.24 11.91
C PHE A 303 7.38 18.58 11.51
N SER A 304 8.47 18.55 10.75
CA SER A 304 9.17 19.75 10.27
C SER A 304 8.50 20.37 9.05
N GLU A 305 7.59 19.63 8.40
CA GLU A 305 6.91 20.03 7.16
C GLU A 305 7.88 20.49 6.06
N ALA A 306 9.02 19.80 5.97
CA ALA A 306 10.13 20.16 5.09
C ALA A 306 10.80 18.90 4.53
N ARG A 307 11.48 19.05 3.40
CA ARG A 307 12.33 18.00 2.82
C ARG A 307 13.62 17.85 3.64
N PRO A 308 14.11 16.62 3.87
CA PRO A 308 15.30 16.40 4.66
C PRO A 308 16.51 16.94 3.92
N PHE A 309 17.44 17.56 4.66
CA PHE A 309 18.67 18.13 4.10
C PHE A 309 18.40 18.98 2.85
N SER A 310 17.41 19.88 2.88
CA SER A 310 17.00 20.69 1.72
C SER A 310 18.17 21.41 1.03
N ASP A 311 19.15 21.82 1.82
CA ASP A 311 20.28 22.63 1.39
C ASP A 311 21.48 21.80 0.91
N LEU A 312 21.41 20.47 1.01
CA LEU A 312 22.49 19.56 0.63
C LEU A 312 22.12 18.72 -0.59
N SER A 313 23.14 18.34 -1.38
CA SER A 313 23.00 17.26 -2.36
C SER A 313 22.81 15.92 -1.64
N GLY A 314 22.30 14.89 -2.34
CA GLY A 314 22.17 13.54 -1.76
C GLY A 314 23.50 12.98 -1.25
N VAL A 315 24.59 13.19 -2.00
CA VAL A 315 25.94 12.75 -1.62
C VAL A 315 26.45 13.50 -0.39
N ALA A 316 26.24 14.82 -0.32
CA ALA A 316 26.66 15.61 0.84
C ALA A 316 25.87 15.25 2.11
N ALA A 317 24.57 14.98 1.98
CA ALA A 317 23.75 14.46 3.07
C ALA A 317 24.24 13.08 3.54
N ALA A 318 24.53 12.17 2.61
CA ALA A 318 25.08 10.85 2.94
C ALA A 318 26.41 10.94 3.71
N ALA A 319 27.34 11.79 3.25
CA ALA A 319 28.61 12.03 3.95
C ALA A 319 28.38 12.53 5.38
N ARG A 320 27.48 13.49 5.57
CA ARG A 320 27.13 14.03 6.89
C ARG A 320 26.57 12.96 7.84
N VAL A 321 25.69 12.09 7.34
CA VAL A 321 25.14 10.96 8.11
C VAL A 321 26.26 10.01 8.56
N LEU A 322 27.23 9.72 7.67
CA LEU A 322 28.37 8.86 8.00
C LEU A 322 29.33 9.48 9.02
N GLU A 323 29.38 10.81 9.10
CA GLU A 323 30.13 11.56 10.12
C GLU A 323 29.40 11.66 11.47
N GLY A 324 28.16 11.15 11.55
CA GLY A 324 27.35 11.11 12.78
C GLY A 324 26.53 12.37 13.07
N GLY A 325 26.28 13.22 12.05
CA GLY A 325 25.56 14.49 12.18
C GLY A 325 24.18 14.56 11.55
#